data_AF-A0A958KY99-F1
#
_entry.id   AF-A0A958KY99-F1
#
_cell.length_a   1.000
_cell.length_b   1.000
_cell.length_c   1.000
_cell.angle_alpha   90.00
_cell.angle_beta   90.00
_cell.angle_gamma   90.00
#
_symmetry.space_group_name_H-M   'P 1'
#
loop_
_entity.id
_entity.type
_entity.pdbx_description
1 polymer ?
#
loop_
_entity_poly.entity_id
_entity_poly.type
_entity_poly.pdbx_seq_one_letter_code
_entity_poly.pdbx_strand_id
1 'polypeptide(L)' 'MNRSNRFSLEGKSAIVTGGLGILGQVFCRGLAEAGANVAIVDIAAGAEGFAEEISKEFGVKTL' A
#
# COMPACT_ATOMS: atom_id res chain seq x y z
N MET A 1 -18.39 -12.01 -16.23
CA MET A 1 -17.37 -11.69 -15.21
C MET A 1 -16.83 -10.29 -15.51
N ASN A 2 -17.12 -9.28 -14.67
CA ASN A 2 -16.67 -7.90 -14.91
C ASN A 2 -15.15 -7.79 -14.78
N ARG A 3 -14.49 -7.08 -15.70
CA ARG A 3 -13.03 -6.89 -15.70
C ARG A 3 -12.52 -6.31 -14.37
N SER A 4 -13.28 -5.40 -13.76
CA SER A 4 -12.96 -4.75 -12.49
C SER A 4 -12.80 -5.73 -11.32
N ASN A 5 -13.57 -6.82 -11.31
CA ASN A 5 -13.50 -7.80 -10.21
C ASN A 5 -12.23 -8.67 -10.27
N ARG A 6 -11.61 -8.82 -11.46
CA ARG A 6 -10.35 -9.60 -11.59
C ARG A 6 -9.13 -8.85 -11.08
N PHE A 7 -9.20 -7.53 -11.00
CA PHE A 7 -8.09 -6.66 -10.60
C PHE A 7 -8.32 -5.96 -9.27
N SER A 8 -9.45 -6.22 -8.60
CA SER A 8 -9.64 -5.76 -7.23
C SER A 8 -8.59 -6.39 -6.32
N LEU A 9 -7.97 -5.54 -5.49
CA LEU A 9 -7.04 -5.96 -4.46
C LEU A 9 -7.66 -5.97 -3.07
N GLU A 10 -8.98 -5.79 -2.99
CA GLU A 10 -9.69 -5.67 -1.73
C GLU A 10 -9.43 -6.89 -0.83
N GLY A 11 -8.89 -6.61 0.36
CA GLY A 11 -8.52 -7.63 1.35
C GLY A 11 -7.26 -8.43 1.02
N LYS A 12 -6.62 -8.23 -0.15
CA LYS A 12 -5.32 -8.84 -0.47
C LYS A 12 -4.20 -8.12 0.28
N SER A 13 -3.03 -8.75 0.37
CA SER A 13 -1.84 -8.13 0.95
C SER A 13 -0.77 -7.93 -0.13
N ALA A 14 -0.15 -6.77 -0.14
CA ALA A 14 0.98 -6.43 -1.01
C ALA A 14 2.17 -5.97 -0.16
N ILE A 15 3.38 -6.32 -0.57
CA ILE A 15 4.62 -5.88 0.08
C ILE A 15 5.35 -4.99 -0.92
N VAL A 16 5.69 -3.78 -0.49
CA VAL A 16 6.44 -2.82 -1.30
C VAL A 16 7.81 -2.61 -0.66
N THR A 17 8.84 -3.16 -1.29
CA THR A 17 10.24 -2.90 -0.92
C THR A 17 10.73 -1.59 -1.55
N GLY A 18 11.50 -0.80 -0.82
CA GLY A 18 11.83 0.56 -1.25
C GLY A 18 10.60 1.50 -1.17
N GLY A 19 9.68 1.22 -0.24
CA GLY A 19 8.38 1.88 -0.15
C GLY A 19 8.43 3.39 0.15
N LEU A 20 9.55 3.88 0.69
CA LEU A 20 9.77 5.31 0.92
C LEU A 20 10.40 6.03 -0.27
N GLY A 21 10.88 5.30 -1.28
CA GLY A 21 11.38 5.88 -2.52
C GLY A 21 10.28 6.58 -3.33
N ILE A 22 10.68 7.43 -4.27
CA ILE A 22 9.77 8.28 -5.08
C ILE A 22 8.61 7.46 -5.67
N LEU A 23 8.92 6.36 -6.38
CA LEU A 23 7.90 5.49 -6.96
C LEU A 23 7.31 4.52 -5.94
N GLY A 24 8.07 4.14 -4.91
CA GLY A 24 7.60 3.27 -3.84
C GLY A 24 6.37 3.84 -3.14
N GLN A 25 6.41 5.15 -2.83
CA GLN A 25 5.28 5.85 -2.21
C GLN A 25 4.05 5.87 -3.13
N VAL A 26 4.26 6.11 -4.43
CA VAL A 26 3.19 6.08 -5.44
C VAL A 26 2.55 4.69 -5.52
N PHE A 27 3.36 3.62 -5.49
CA PHE A 27 2.85 2.25 -5.50
C PHE A 27 2.09 1.91 -4.22
N CYS A 28 2.59 2.30 -3.04
CA CYS A 28 1.87 2.08 -1.77
C CYS A 28 0.48 2.72 -1.82
N ARG A 29 0.39 3.97 -2.29
CA ARG A 29 -0.87 4.71 -2.43
C ARG A 29 -1.83 4.03 -3.41
N GLY A 30 -1.37 3.72 -4.63
CA GLY A 30 -2.23 3.10 -5.64
C GLY A 30 -2.72 1.70 -5.25
N LEU A 31 -1.89 0.92 -4.56
CA LEU A 31 -2.29 -0.41 -4.05
C LEU A 31 -3.32 -0.29 -2.92
N ALA A 32 -3.11 0.65 -1.99
CA ALA A 32 -4.05 0.93 -0.89
C ALA A 32 -5.39 1.46 -1.42
N GLU A 33 -5.37 2.37 -2.39
CA GLU A 33 -6.56 2.89 -3.09
C GLU A 33 -7.36 1.77 -3.78
N ALA A 34 -6.67 0.73 -4.29
CA ALA A 34 -7.31 -0.46 -4.84
C ALA A 34 -7.81 -1.47 -3.79
N GLY A 35 -7.74 -1.12 -2.50
CA GLY A 35 -8.22 -1.91 -1.36
C GLY A 35 -7.22 -2.93 -0.80
N ALA A 36 -5.96 -2.89 -1.23
CA ALA A 36 -4.94 -3.79 -0.69
C ALA A 36 -4.50 -3.36 0.71
N ASN A 37 -4.24 -4.32 1.59
CA ASN A 37 -3.38 -4.10 2.74
C ASN A 37 -1.92 -4.01 2.27
N VAL A 38 -1.14 -3.06 2.80
CA VAL A 38 0.20 -2.77 2.28
C VAL A 38 1.24 -2.84 3.38
N ALA A 39 2.22 -3.73 3.24
CA ALA A 39 3.43 -3.72 4.05
C ALA A 39 4.51 -2.86 3.36
N ILE A 40 5.01 -1.85 4.06
CA ILE A 40 5.95 -0.86 3.54
C ILE A 40 7.33 -1.19 4.10
N VAL A 41 8.22 -1.67 3.24
CA VAL A 41 9.56 -2.09 3.63
C VAL A 41 10.58 -1.15 3.01
N ASP A 42 11.42 -0.53 3.82
CA ASP A 42 12.51 0.30 3.36
C ASP A 42 13.71 0.19 4.30
N ILE A 43 14.91 0.48 3.77
CA ILE A 43 16.12 0.59 4.58
C ILE A 43 16.18 1.96 5.27
N ALA A 44 15.55 2.96 4.70
CA ALA A 44 15.40 4.27 5.32
C ALA A 44 14.45 4.18 6.53
N ALA A 45 14.77 4.92 7.58
CA ALA A 45 13.88 5.07 8.72
C ALA A 45 12.61 5.83 8.32
N GLY A 46 11.50 5.58 9.03
CA GLY A 46 10.23 6.29 8.83
C GLY A 46 9.14 5.53 8.08
N ALA A 47 9.38 4.25 7.75
CA ALA A 47 8.37 3.40 7.10
C ALA A 47 7.09 3.28 7.94
N GLU A 48 7.22 3.18 9.27
CA GLU A 48 6.09 3.14 10.21
C GLU A 48 5.21 4.39 10.13
N GLY A 49 5.81 5.58 10.08
CA GLY A 49 5.08 6.85 9.97
C GLY A 49 4.32 6.94 8.65
N PHE A 50 4.97 6.56 7.55
CA PHE A 50 4.31 6.52 6.24
C PHE A 50 3.21 5.44 6.18
N ALA A 51 3.41 4.29 6.83
CA ALA A 51 2.40 3.25 6.94
C ALA A 51 1.15 3.74 7.70
N GLU A 52 1.33 4.50 8.78
CA GLU A 52 0.20 5.13 9.48
C GLU A 52 -0.56 6.13 8.61
N GLU A 53 0.16 6.95 7.82
CA GLU A 53 -0.47 7.89 6.88
C GLU A 53 -1.34 7.15 5.86
N ILE A 54 -0.81 6.10 5.23
CA ILE A 54 -1.54 5.29 4.24
C ILE A 54 -2.76 4.61 4.88
N SER A 55 -2.65 4.09 6.11
CA SER A 55 -3.79 3.48 6.80
C SER A 55 -4.89 4.50 7.08
N LYS A 56 -4.53 5.70 7.55
CA LYS A 56 -5.49 6.78 7.84
C LYS A 56 -6.17 7.29 6.57
N GLU A 57 -5.44 7.39 5.46
CA GLU A 57 -5.95 7.93 4.20
C GLU A 57 -6.87 6.96 3.46
N PHE A 58 -6.53 5.68 3.39
CA PHE A 58 -7.26 4.70 2.57
C PHE A 58 -8.09 3.68 3.38
N GLY A 59 -7.97 3.67 4.71
CA GLY A 59 -8.73 2.76 5.58
C GLY A 59 -8.33 1.28 5.46
N VAL A 60 -7.14 1.00 4.92
CA VAL A 60 -6.58 -0.35 4.78
C VAL A 60 -5.62 -0.66 5.93
N LYS A 61 -5.29 -1.95 6.12
CA LYS A 61 -4.24 -2.34 7.08
C LYS A 61 -2.87 -2.06 6.47
N THR A 62 -1.97 -1.53 7.28
CA THR A 62 -0.57 -1.34 6.90
C THR A 62 0.35 -1.95 7.95
N LEU A 63 1.59 -2.24 7.52
CA LEU A 63 2.68 -2.74 8.34
C LEU A 63 3.98 -2.05 7.94
#